data_AF-A0A5C4VYS6-F1
#
_entry.id   AF-A0A5C4VYS6-F1
#
_cell.length_a   1.000
_cell.length_b   1.000
_cell.length_c   1.000
_cell.angle_alpha   90.00
_cell.angle_beta   90.00
_cell.angle_gamma   90.00
#
_symmetry.space_group_name_H-M   'P 1'
#
loop_
_entity.id
_entity.type
_entity.pdbx_description
1 polymer ?
#
loop_
_entity_poly.entity_id
_entity_poly.type
_entity_poly.pdbx_seq_one_letter_code
_entity_poly.pdbx_strand_id
1 'polypeptide(L)'
;MGVGPVDQVDVGLLARLQDAEIGVDGALGGDDPAGARLGASGQRLDVEPGGPALAGAEVVVRGELEDEERVDVGHIGGDIGGDIRGGGVLLEQGGSSGSRGCGLRAGRRQRPTCHAPLDGSASGRGRTPPRWRIRVPVGNRFSAAYIEPVRRLAAIVALLSCLPVLATSGLPVAEAAEDRDAGVRGSARGTDPYWPLDGNGGTDAQHYAVKVRYDFATGRLKGRTAITMRATTDLRSFSLDLLLPATAVRVDGRKARFRTVGRHELRVVPKAPLAAGASFRVVVRYAGKPASYRYAGERNWLASRTEVVAMNQPHMAPWWFPSNDHPSDKATFDVRVTVPKGKKVVGNGVRVGRKVRRGLATTHWRMSDPMATYLAFFAAGRYVVDTGTTAAGIPFYNAVSRGLEPRTRKNARAMLSRTGAITDWLQAKLGAYPFASTGGLVTGLDVGFALENQSRPTYGSWIYPSVIVHELAHQWFGDSVAVQRWRDIWLNEGFATYLEAEYAAEHGGESVQAYLDRMYRRTCDEPASDFWRLDIADPGPKRLFAEAVYDRGAMALAALRNVIGAQTLGDLLSRWVAEHHDGNATVEQFQALAEIVSGKELDAFFHTWLRSGTVPAPTLENGLAGISCS
;
A
#
# COMPACT_ATOMS: atom_id res chain seq x y z
N MET A 1 -27.82 -11.25 26.61
CA MET A 1 -27.77 -10.05 25.75
C MET A 1 -26.73 -10.34 24.69
N GLY A 2 -27.23 -10.55 23.48
CA GLY A 2 -26.54 -11.23 22.40
C GLY A 2 -25.56 -10.33 21.65
N VAL A 3 -24.48 -10.98 21.25
CA VAL A 3 -23.49 -10.58 20.25
C VAL A 3 -24.18 -10.64 18.87
N GLY A 4 -24.19 -9.54 18.13
CA GLY A 4 -24.67 -9.47 16.75
C GLY A 4 -23.65 -10.05 15.76
N PRO A 5 -24.10 -10.58 14.60
CA PRO A 5 -23.21 -11.16 13.62
C PRO A 5 -22.46 -10.08 12.83
N VAL A 6 -21.28 -10.49 12.38
CA VAL A 6 -20.27 -9.73 11.67
C VAL A 6 -20.70 -9.56 10.22
N ASP A 7 -20.95 -8.32 9.79
CA ASP A 7 -21.12 -7.99 8.37
C ASP A 7 -19.74 -7.90 7.69
N GLN A 8 -19.62 -8.64 6.59
CA GLN A 8 -18.52 -8.55 5.64
C GLN A 8 -18.54 -7.17 4.98
N VAL A 9 -17.47 -6.40 5.15
CA VAL A 9 -17.23 -5.19 4.36
C VAL A 9 -16.26 -5.55 3.24
N ASP A 10 -16.77 -5.47 2.01
CA ASP A 10 -16.00 -5.52 0.77
C ASP A 10 -14.90 -4.45 0.77
N VAL A 11 -13.68 -4.88 0.47
CA VAL A 11 -12.53 -4.00 0.32
C VAL A 11 -12.66 -3.29 -1.03
N GLY A 12 -12.77 -1.96 -0.96
CA GLY A 12 -13.10 -1.06 -2.06
C GLY A 12 -12.22 -1.23 -3.31
N LEU A 13 -12.89 -1.46 -4.43
CA LEU A 13 -12.42 -1.23 -5.79
C LEU A 13 -13.06 0.07 -6.29
N LEU A 14 -12.50 1.23 -5.93
CA LEU A 14 -12.92 2.52 -6.51
C LEU A 14 -11.70 3.42 -6.74
N ALA A 15 -11.01 3.15 -7.84
CA ALA A 15 -10.17 4.12 -8.54
C ALA A 15 -10.37 3.90 -10.04
N ARG A 16 -11.55 4.27 -10.53
CA ARG A 16 -11.84 4.41 -11.97
C ARG A 16 -12.87 5.52 -12.14
N LEU A 17 -12.39 6.74 -12.34
CA LEU A 17 -12.93 7.78 -13.23
C LEU A 17 -12.23 9.10 -12.91
N GLN A 18 -11.22 9.44 -13.73
CA GLN A 18 -10.51 10.73 -13.93
C GLN A 18 -9.24 10.28 -14.69
N ASP A 19 -9.06 10.47 -16.00
CA ASP A 19 -9.30 11.66 -16.82
C ASP A 19 -9.79 11.29 -18.23
N ALA A 20 -10.77 12.05 -18.72
CA ALA A 20 -10.98 12.27 -20.14
C ALA A 20 -11.19 13.77 -20.32
N GLU A 21 -10.10 14.55 -20.34
CA GLU A 21 -10.17 15.91 -20.85
C GLU A 21 -10.17 15.85 -22.39
N ILE A 22 -11.31 16.19 -22.97
CA ILE A 22 -11.41 16.63 -24.36
C ILE A 22 -11.29 18.16 -24.30
N GLY A 23 -10.10 18.68 -24.61
CA GLY A 23 -9.93 20.10 -24.90
C GLY A 23 -10.49 20.42 -26.28
N VAL A 24 -11.41 21.38 -26.36
CA VAL A 24 -11.75 22.07 -27.62
C VAL A 24 -11.72 23.57 -27.35
N ASP A 25 -10.78 24.25 -28.01
CA ASP A 25 -10.74 25.71 -28.09
C ASP A 25 -11.96 26.23 -28.87
N GLY A 26 -12.58 27.31 -28.39
CA GLY A 26 -13.53 28.11 -29.17
C GLY A 26 -14.54 28.89 -28.33
N ALA A 27 -14.38 30.21 -28.31
CA ALA A 27 -15.27 31.18 -27.65
C ALA A 27 -16.69 31.22 -28.22
N LEU A 28 -17.69 31.53 -27.38
CA LEU A 28 -18.60 32.70 -27.47
C LEU A 28 -19.72 32.60 -26.41
N GLY A 29 -20.16 33.76 -25.90
CA GLY A 29 -20.96 33.91 -24.67
C GLY A 29 -22.48 33.71 -24.79
N GLY A 30 -23.16 33.87 -23.64
CA GLY A 30 -24.56 34.31 -23.58
C GLY A 30 -25.52 33.49 -22.70
N ASP A 31 -25.85 34.07 -21.55
CA ASP A 31 -27.13 34.08 -20.79
C ASP A 31 -27.83 32.80 -20.27
N ASP A 32 -28.03 32.79 -18.96
CA ASP A 32 -29.02 32.03 -18.15
C ASP A 32 -30.35 32.85 -18.11
N PRO A 33 -31.59 32.30 -17.98
CA PRO A 33 -32.03 31.62 -16.75
C PRO A 33 -33.13 30.52 -16.88
N ALA A 34 -33.26 29.69 -15.83
CA ALA A 34 -34.51 29.39 -15.10
C ALA A 34 -34.65 27.90 -14.70
N GLY A 35 -35.09 27.69 -13.45
CA GLY A 35 -35.06 26.40 -12.78
C GLY A 35 -36.28 25.50 -12.97
N ALA A 36 -36.12 24.26 -12.51
CA ALA A 36 -37.23 23.38 -12.13
C ALA A 36 -36.74 22.31 -11.14
N ARG A 37 -37.45 22.16 -10.01
CA ARG A 37 -37.31 21.04 -9.06
C ARG A 37 -38.25 19.90 -9.48
N LEU A 38 -37.81 18.65 -9.20
CA LEU A 38 -38.55 17.49 -8.63
C LEU A 38 -38.34 16.15 -9.37
N GLY A 39 -38.15 15.08 -8.56
CA GLY A 39 -38.86 13.81 -8.78
C GLY A 39 -37.99 12.57 -9.08
N ALA A 40 -37.98 11.62 -8.15
CA ALA A 40 -37.38 10.30 -8.30
C ALA A 40 -38.00 9.47 -9.43
N SER A 41 -37.21 9.05 -10.42
CA SER A 41 -37.30 7.78 -11.18
C SER A 41 -36.24 7.77 -12.29
N GLY A 42 -35.75 6.57 -12.64
CA GLY A 42 -34.50 6.36 -13.40
C GLY A 42 -34.39 7.09 -14.73
N GLN A 43 -33.16 7.47 -15.09
CA GLN A 43 -32.90 8.21 -16.33
C GLN A 43 -32.32 7.36 -17.46
N ARG A 44 -32.90 7.62 -18.65
CA ARG A 44 -32.44 7.34 -20.01
C ARG A 44 -31.21 8.19 -20.34
N LEU A 45 -30.40 7.72 -21.29
CA LEU A 45 -29.41 8.53 -22.01
C LEU A 45 -29.74 8.43 -23.50
N ASP A 46 -30.15 9.54 -24.11
CA ASP A 46 -30.34 9.70 -25.56
C ASP A 46 -29.24 10.65 -26.07
N VAL A 47 -28.53 10.28 -27.14
CA VAL A 47 -27.48 11.10 -27.80
C VAL A 47 -27.85 11.26 -29.28
N GLU A 48 -27.95 12.49 -29.77
CA GLU A 48 -28.13 12.79 -31.20
C GLU A 48 -26.77 13.06 -31.91
N PRO A 49 -26.53 12.58 -33.14
CA PRO A 49 -25.29 12.84 -33.86
C PRO A 49 -25.44 13.88 -34.99
N GLY A 50 -24.54 14.87 -35.01
CA GLY A 50 -24.30 15.75 -36.17
C GLY A 50 -22.80 16.04 -36.36
N GLY A 51 -22.25 15.73 -37.54
CA GLY A 51 -20.90 16.13 -37.98
C GLY A 51 -19.87 14.99 -38.13
N PRO A 52 -18.93 15.03 -39.10
CA PRO A 52 -18.54 13.86 -39.89
C PRO A 52 -17.44 12.95 -39.29
N ALA A 53 -17.67 11.64 -39.46
CA ALA A 53 -16.74 10.53 -39.67
C ALA A 53 -15.52 10.37 -38.73
N LEU A 54 -15.73 9.66 -37.62
CA LEU A 54 -14.69 8.85 -36.97
C LEU A 54 -14.96 7.36 -37.23
N ALA A 55 -14.04 6.70 -37.92
CA ALA A 55 -14.05 5.26 -38.12
C ALA A 55 -13.45 4.54 -36.90
N GLY A 56 -14.18 3.56 -36.37
CA GLY A 56 -13.65 2.46 -35.55
C GLY A 56 -13.64 2.69 -34.03
N ALA A 57 -14.77 2.44 -33.36
CA ALA A 57 -14.82 2.15 -31.93
C ALA A 57 -15.44 0.77 -31.70
N GLU A 58 -14.74 -0.10 -30.95
CA GLU A 58 -15.20 -1.43 -30.55
C GLU A 58 -15.73 -1.34 -29.10
N VAL A 59 -16.97 -1.77 -28.87
CA VAL A 59 -17.57 -1.81 -27.51
C VAL A 59 -17.56 -3.25 -27.03
N VAL A 60 -16.83 -3.53 -25.94
CA VAL A 60 -16.75 -4.86 -25.31
C VAL A 60 -17.41 -4.80 -23.94
N VAL A 61 -18.49 -5.55 -23.75
CA VAL A 61 -19.16 -5.74 -22.45
C VAL A 61 -18.75 -7.10 -21.86
N ARG A 62 -18.33 -7.13 -20.58
CA ARG A 62 -17.99 -8.35 -19.85
C ARG A 62 -18.80 -8.41 -18.55
N GLY A 63 -19.47 -9.53 -18.28
CA GLY A 63 -20.12 -9.82 -17.00
C GLY A 63 -19.63 -11.16 -16.45
N GLU A 64 -19.55 -11.27 -15.12
CA GLU A 64 -19.28 -12.51 -14.38
C GLU A 64 -20.61 -13.04 -13.79
N LEU A 65 -20.84 -14.35 -13.90
CA LEU A 65 -21.94 -15.06 -13.25
C LEU A 65 -21.32 -15.96 -12.19
N GLU A 66 -21.71 -15.77 -10.93
CA GLU A 66 -21.37 -16.64 -9.81
C GLU A 66 -22.52 -17.63 -9.55
N ASP A 67 -22.10 -18.85 -9.23
CA ASP A 67 -22.80 -19.99 -8.66
C ASP A 67 -23.74 -20.86 -9.52
N GLU A 68 -23.28 -22.10 -9.69
CA GLU A 68 -24.05 -23.27 -10.10
C GLU A 68 -24.85 -23.80 -8.90
N GLU A 69 -26.18 -23.73 -8.95
CA GLU A 69 -27.01 -24.65 -8.18
C GLU A 69 -28.23 -25.12 -8.99
N ARG A 70 -28.43 -26.44 -8.98
CA ARG A 70 -29.47 -27.18 -9.71
C ARG A 70 -30.87 -26.74 -9.26
N VAL A 71 -31.72 -26.39 -10.22
CA VAL A 71 -33.18 -26.36 -10.01
C VAL A 71 -33.82 -27.39 -10.94
N ASP A 72 -34.35 -28.47 -10.35
CA ASP A 72 -35.24 -29.41 -11.03
C ASP A 72 -36.60 -28.74 -11.26
N VAL A 73 -37.06 -28.67 -12.51
CA VAL A 73 -38.44 -28.28 -12.83
C VAL A 73 -39.12 -29.46 -13.51
N GLY A 74 -40.15 -29.98 -12.84
CA GLY A 74 -40.93 -31.14 -13.22
C GLY A 74 -41.66 -30.98 -14.56
N HIS A 75 -41.75 -32.11 -15.26
CA HIS A 75 -42.38 -32.29 -16.56
C HIS A 75 -43.90 -32.53 -16.38
N ILE A 76 -44.74 -31.86 -17.18
CA ILE A 76 -46.10 -32.34 -17.50
C ILE A 76 -46.33 -32.17 -19.01
N GLY A 77 -46.19 -33.28 -19.73
CA GLY A 77 -47.05 -33.69 -20.85
C GLY A 77 -46.80 -33.13 -22.26
N GLY A 78 -46.30 -33.99 -23.16
CA GLY A 78 -46.56 -33.92 -24.60
C GLY A 78 -45.37 -34.22 -25.51
N ASP A 79 -45.22 -35.49 -25.92
CA ASP A 79 -44.16 -36.02 -26.79
C ASP A 79 -44.02 -35.31 -28.15
N ILE A 80 -42.77 -35.05 -28.58
CA ILE A 80 -42.07 -35.70 -29.71
C ILE A 80 -40.57 -35.30 -29.66
N GLY A 81 -39.73 -36.34 -29.51
CA GLY A 81 -38.27 -36.47 -29.67
C GLY A 81 -37.36 -35.26 -29.94
N GLY A 82 -36.39 -35.05 -29.03
CA GLY A 82 -35.17 -34.30 -29.30
C GLY A 82 -34.44 -33.87 -28.02
N ASP A 83 -33.35 -34.55 -27.68
CA ASP A 83 -32.45 -34.21 -26.56
C ASP A 83 -31.72 -32.89 -26.88
N ILE A 84 -32.03 -31.79 -26.18
CA ILE A 84 -31.35 -30.48 -26.34
C ILE A 84 -30.76 -30.04 -25.00
N ARG A 85 -29.44 -30.14 -24.89
CA ARG A 85 -28.63 -29.48 -23.86
C ARG A 85 -28.23 -28.09 -24.36
N GLY A 86 -28.61 -27.03 -23.65
CA GLY A 86 -28.05 -25.69 -23.85
C GLY A 86 -28.94 -24.56 -23.32
N GLY A 87 -28.55 -23.96 -22.19
CA GLY A 87 -29.04 -22.65 -21.79
C GLY A 87 -28.35 -21.57 -22.63
N GLY A 88 -29.10 -20.85 -23.46
CA GLY A 88 -28.61 -19.75 -24.30
C GLY A 88 -29.42 -18.47 -24.06
N VAL A 89 -28.76 -17.33 -24.21
CA VAL A 89 -29.39 -15.99 -24.22
C VAL A 89 -30.22 -15.84 -25.50
N LEU A 90 -31.50 -15.48 -25.36
CA LEU A 90 -32.40 -15.18 -26.48
C LEU A 90 -32.25 -13.72 -26.91
N LEU A 91 -31.84 -13.49 -28.15
CA LEU A 91 -31.91 -12.21 -28.85
C LEU A 91 -33.07 -12.29 -29.84
N GLU A 92 -34.17 -11.58 -29.60
CA GLU A 92 -35.25 -11.46 -30.58
C GLU A 92 -35.02 -10.22 -31.46
N GLN A 93 -34.87 -10.44 -32.75
CA GLN A 93 -35.02 -9.39 -33.77
C GLN A 93 -36.50 -9.24 -34.12
N GLY A 94 -37.01 -8.01 -34.11
CA GLY A 94 -38.28 -7.71 -34.76
C GLY A 94 -38.16 -7.89 -36.27
N GLY A 95 -38.58 -9.06 -36.76
CA GLY A 95 -38.80 -9.32 -38.19
C GLY A 95 -37.81 -10.28 -38.85
N SER A 96 -38.32 -11.47 -39.20
CA SER A 96 -37.76 -12.53 -40.06
C SER A 96 -36.70 -13.46 -39.44
N SER A 97 -37.01 -14.75 -39.56
CA SER A 97 -36.29 -15.92 -39.08
C SER A 97 -35.03 -16.22 -39.90
N GLY A 98 -33.90 -16.43 -39.23
CA GLY A 98 -32.71 -17.03 -39.83
C GLY A 98 -31.72 -17.50 -38.76
N SER A 99 -31.58 -18.83 -38.60
CA SER A 99 -30.60 -19.45 -37.72
C SER A 99 -29.25 -19.59 -38.41
N ARG A 100 -28.16 -19.06 -37.83
CA ARG A 100 -26.77 -19.49 -38.13
C ARG A 100 -25.96 -19.49 -36.82
N GLY A 101 -25.46 -20.67 -36.45
CA GLY A 101 -24.93 -20.97 -35.12
C GLY A 101 -23.47 -20.57 -34.88
N CYS A 102 -23.16 -20.25 -33.63
CA CYS A 102 -21.80 -20.24 -33.09
C CYS A 102 -21.42 -21.66 -32.66
N GLY A 103 -20.34 -22.22 -33.22
CA GLY A 103 -19.82 -23.54 -32.83
C GLY A 103 -18.85 -23.44 -31.65
N LEU A 104 -19.10 -24.20 -30.57
CA LEU A 104 -18.18 -24.42 -29.45
C LEU A 104 -17.43 -25.75 -29.66
N ARG A 105 -16.08 -25.74 -29.64
CA ARG A 105 -15.28 -26.95 -29.41
C ARG A 105 -14.99 -27.10 -27.92
N ALA A 106 -15.35 -28.24 -27.36
CA ALA A 106 -15.07 -28.60 -25.98
C ALA A 106 -13.57 -28.85 -25.77
N GLY A 107 -12.97 -28.15 -24.78
CA GLY A 107 -11.63 -28.45 -24.26
C GLY A 107 -10.79 -27.22 -23.98
N ARG A 108 -10.71 -26.84 -22.68
CA ARG A 108 -9.98 -25.72 -22.05
C ARG A 108 -10.80 -24.44 -21.84
N ARG A 109 -10.83 -23.97 -20.58
CA ARG A 109 -11.48 -22.74 -20.10
C ARG A 109 -11.06 -21.52 -20.95
N GLN A 110 -11.94 -21.06 -21.83
CA GLN A 110 -11.85 -19.74 -22.48
C GLN A 110 -13.23 -19.06 -22.42
N ARG A 111 -13.23 -17.75 -22.19
CA ARG A 111 -14.40 -16.87 -22.18
C ARG A 111 -14.98 -16.76 -23.61
N PRO A 112 -16.30 -16.79 -23.85
CA PRO A 112 -16.83 -16.60 -25.19
C PRO A 112 -16.69 -15.13 -25.62
N THR A 113 -16.21 -14.92 -26.84
CA THR A 113 -16.21 -13.62 -27.55
C THR A 113 -17.01 -13.79 -28.82
N CYS A 114 -18.03 -12.95 -29.03
CA CYS A 114 -18.76 -12.87 -30.29
C CYS A 114 -18.15 -11.75 -31.14
N HIS A 115 -17.82 -12.06 -32.40
CA HIS A 115 -17.43 -11.07 -33.40
C HIS A 115 -18.52 -10.98 -34.47
N ALA A 116 -18.92 -9.77 -34.84
CA ALA A 116 -19.72 -9.51 -36.04
C ALA A 116 -18.91 -8.59 -36.96
N PRO A 117 -18.63 -8.97 -38.22
CA PRO A 117 -18.05 -8.05 -39.19
C PRO A 117 -19.14 -7.08 -39.67
N LEU A 118 -18.81 -5.78 -39.76
CA LEU A 118 -19.60 -4.82 -40.52
C LEU A 118 -19.12 -4.90 -41.98
N ASP A 119 -19.75 -5.75 -42.78
CA ASP A 119 -19.56 -5.73 -44.24
C ASP A 119 -20.19 -4.45 -44.80
N GLY A 120 -19.35 -3.61 -45.37
CA GLY A 120 -19.75 -2.39 -46.06
C GLY A 120 -20.17 -2.68 -47.49
N SER A 121 -21.47 -2.55 -47.78
CA SER A 121 -22.00 -2.09 -49.07
C SER A 121 -23.53 -2.05 -49.01
N ALA A 122 -24.13 -0.86 -48.89
CA ALA A 122 -25.48 -0.60 -49.39
C ALA A 122 -25.78 0.91 -49.35
N SER A 123 -25.72 1.52 -50.53
CA SER A 123 -26.35 2.79 -50.85
C SER A 123 -27.88 2.66 -50.72
N GLY A 124 -28.52 3.48 -49.88
CA GLY A 124 -29.98 3.55 -49.80
C GLY A 124 -30.45 4.55 -48.75
N ARG A 125 -31.12 5.61 -49.20
CA ARG A 125 -31.73 6.64 -48.33
C ARG A 125 -32.90 6.05 -47.54
N GLY A 126 -32.97 6.42 -46.26
CA GLY A 126 -34.18 6.36 -45.44
C GLY A 126 -34.47 5.01 -44.77
N ARG A 127 -33.85 4.75 -43.61
CA ARG A 127 -34.37 3.83 -42.58
C ARG A 127 -33.70 4.11 -41.23
N THR A 128 -34.49 4.22 -40.18
CA THR A 128 -34.08 4.36 -38.77
C THR A 128 -33.25 3.15 -38.30
N PRO A 129 -32.23 3.33 -37.45
CA PRO A 129 -31.44 2.22 -36.89
C PRO A 129 -32.25 1.39 -35.86
N PRO A 130 -31.89 0.11 -35.63
CA PRO A 130 -32.61 -0.77 -34.70
C PRO A 130 -32.36 -0.38 -33.23
N ARG A 131 -33.41 -0.48 -32.40
CA ARG A 131 -33.36 -0.35 -30.94
C ARG A 131 -33.21 -1.72 -30.29
N TRP A 132 -32.32 -1.85 -29.30
CA TRP A 132 -32.18 -3.06 -28.48
C TRP A 132 -32.88 -2.89 -27.13
N ARG A 133 -33.51 -3.94 -26.61
CA ARG A 133 -34.07 -4.01 -25.24
C ARG A 133 -33.39 -5.12 -24.46
N ILE A 134 -33.03 -4.86 -23.22
CA ILE A 134 -32.61 -5.88 -22.24
C ILE A 134 -33.65 -5.87 -21.12
N ARG A 135 -34.16 -7.05 -20.75
CA ARG A 135 -35.13 -7.24 -19.68
C ARG A 135 -34.55 -8.25 -18.69
N VAL A 136 -34.44 -7.87 -17.42
CA VAL A 136 -34.01 -8.76 -16.33
C VAL A 136 -35.24 -9.06 -15.46
N PRO A 137 -35.61 -10.33 -15.21
CA PRO A 137 -36.74 -10.65 -14.36
C PRO A 137 -36.35 -10.58 -12.88
N VAL A 138 -37.16 -9.89 -12.07
CA VAL A 138 -37.10 -9.93 -10.60
C VAL A 138 -38.15 -10.93 -10.11
N GLY A 139 -37.70 -12.05 -9.56
CA GLY A 139 -38.53 -13.06 -8.91
C GLY A 139 -38.63 -12.83 -7.40
N ASN A 140 -39.85 -12.92 -6.87
CA ASN A 140 -40.29 -12.42 -5.56
C ASN A 140 -40.39 -13.53 -4.49
N ARG A 141 -40.26 -13.09 -3.22
CA ARG A 141 -40.88 -13.60 -1.96
C ARG A 141 -40.53 -15.01 -1.45
N PHE A 142 -40.12 -15.06 -0.16
CA PHE A 142 -40.47 -16.17 0.73
C PHE A 142 -40.89 -15.68 2.13
N SER A 143 -41.96 -16.32 2.63
CA SER A 143 -42.70 -16.02 3.86
C SER A 143 -42.02 -16.51 5.12
N ALA A 144 -42.25 -15.76 6.21
CA ALA A 144 -41.96 -16.14 7.58
C ALA A 144 -42.89 -17.27 8.07
N ALA A 145 -42.32 -18.22 8.82
CA ALA A 145 -43.08 -19.14 9.67
C ALA A 145 -42.41 -19.22 11.05
N TYR A 146 -43.18 -18.75 12.03
CA TYR A 146 -42.90 -18.69 13.48
C TYR A 146 -43.09 -20.08 14.13
N ILE A 147 -42.21 -20.48 15.05
CA ILE A 147 -42.47 -21.51 16.07
C ILE A 147 -41.90 -21.00 17.41
N GLU A 148 -42.72 -21.04 18.47
CA GLU A 148 -42.44 -20.57 19.84
C GLU A 148 -41.33 -21.33 20.60
N PRO A 149 -40.72 -20.73 21.65
CA PRO A 149 -39.76 -21.37 22.54
C PRO A 149 -40.36 -21.84 23.87
N VAL A 150 -39.73 -22.84 24.51
CA VAL A 150 -40.07 -23.33 25.87
C VAL A 150 -38.82 -23.38 26.76
N ARG A 151 -38.98 -22.92 28.02
CA ARG A 151 -38.18 -23.09 29.27
C ARG A 151 -37.00 -22.10 29.46
N ARG A 152 -36.86 -21.25 30.49
CA ARG A 152 -37.12 -21.18 31.97
C ARG A 152 -35.77 -21.12 32.74
N LEU A 153 -35.55 -19.99 33.48
CA LEU A 153 -34.88 -19.74 34.79
C LEU A 153 -33.64 -20.57 35.24
N ALA A 154 -32.66 -20.14 36.05
CA ALA A 154 -32.34 -18.95 36.86
C ALA A 154 -30.88 -19.06 37.41
N ALA A 155 -30.14 -17.95 37.56
CA ALA A 155 -29.65 -17.30 38.81
C ALA A 155 -28.28 -17.74 39.45
N ILE A 156 -27.35 -16.77 39.46
CA ILE A 156 -26.58 -16.12 40.58
C ILE A 156 -25.79 -16.98 41.60
N VAL A 157 -24.50 -16.63 41.83
CA VAL A 157 -23.91 -16.05 43.08
C VAL A 157 -22.39 -15.85 42.91
N ALA A 158 -21.91 -14.65 43.26
CA ALA A 158 -20.52 -14.31 43.57
C ALA A 158 -20.45 -13.86 45.04
N LEU A 159 -19.39 -14.20 45.78
CA LEU A 159 -18.78 -13.37 46.84
C LEU A 159 -17.52 -14.05 47.47
N LEU A 160 -16.42 -13.29 47.50
CA LEU A 160 -15.42 -13.04 48.57
C LEU A 160 -14.93 -14.17 49.52
N SER A 161 -13.60 -14.30 49.65
CA SER A 161 -12.86 -14.02 50.91
C SER A 161 -11.34 -14.27 50.82
N CYS A 162 -10.55 -13.29 51.25
CA CYS A 162 -9.13 -13.38 51.62
C CYS A 162 -8.96 -14.01 53.01
N LEU A 163 -7.82 -14.66 53.26
CA LEU A 163 -7.08 -14.68 54.54
C LEU A 163 -5.69 -15.33 54.34
N PRO A 164 -4.58 -14.73 54.82
CA PRO A 164 -3.27 -15.38 54.92
C PRO A 164 -3.03 -15.90 56.35
N VAL A 165 -2.05 -16.79 56.52
CA VAL A 165 -1.08 -16.94 57.64
C VAL A 165 -0.54 -18.37 57.61
N LEU A 166 0.79 -18.52 57.50
CA LEU A 166 1.63 -19.31 58.42
C LEU A 166 3.08 -19.28 57.94
N ALA A 167 3.89 -18.59 58.75
CA ALA A 167 5.34 -18.66 58.74
C ALA A 167 5.79 -19.96 59.44
N THR A 168 6.76 -20.65 58.85
CA THR A 168 7.59 -21.63 59.56
C THR A 168 9.05 -21.40 59.18
N SER A 169 9.83 -21.10 60.21
CA SER A 169 11.28 -20.96 60.26
C SER A 169 12.02 -22.26 59.91
N GLY A 170 13.09 -22.15 59.12
CA GLY A 170 14.08 -23.20 58.85
C GLY A 170 15.46 -22.60 58.58
N LEU A 171 16.47 -23.20 59.21
CA LEU A 171 17.89 -22.84 59.39
C LEU A 171 18.71 -22.51 58.11
N PRO A 172 19.90 -21.87 58.24
CA PRO A 172 20.70 -21.44 57.10
C PRO A 172 21.39 -22.66 56.47
N VAL A 173 21.05 -22.93 55.21
CA VAL A 173 21.83 -23.81 54.34
C VAL A 173 22.80 -22.92 53.58
N ALA A 174 24.04 -23.38 53.54
CA ALA A 174 25.20 -22.87 52.81
C ALA A 174 24.86 -22.04 51.57
N GLU A 175 25.61 -20.95 51.37
CA GLU A 175 25.74 -20.22 50.10
C GLU A 175 25.92 -21.22 48.95
N ALA A 176 24.79 -21.58 48.34
CA ALA A 176 24.76 -22.01 46.97
C ALA A 176 25.16 -20.78 46.18
N ALA A 177 26.30 -20.87 45.49
CA ALA A 177 26.68 -19.94 44.45
C ALA A 177 25.43 -19.62 43.63
N GLU A 178 24.97 -18.36 43.69
CA GLU A 178 23.91 -17.87 42.81
C GLU A 178 24.33 -18.20 41.39
N ASP A 179 23.63 -19.17 40.81
CA ASP A 179 23.60 -19.36 39.37
C ASP A 179 23.21 -18.00 38.80
N ARG A 180 24.16 -17.31 38.17
CA ARG A 180 23.91 -16.05 37.45
C ARG A 180 23.13 -16.37 36.20
N ASP A 181 21.90 -16.83 36.41
CA ASP A 181 20.89 -17.16 35.44
C ASP A 181 20.02 -15.91 35.17
N ALA A 182 20.65 -14.73 35.01
CA ALA A 182 19.99 -13.42 35.04
C ALA A 182 19.32 -12.93 33.72
N GLY A 183 19.30 -13.71 32.64
CA GLY A 183 18.71 -13.26 31.36
C GLY A 183 17.18 -13.39 31.24
N VAL A 184 16.51 -12.43 30.60
CA VAL A 184 15.07 -12.42 30.31
C VAL A 184 14.80 -13.05 28.93
N ARG A 185 13.56 -13.45 28.64
CA ARG A 185 13.14 -13.78 27.27
C ARG A 185 12.84 -12.47 26.54
N GLY A 186 13.54 -12.18 25.45
CA GLY A 186 13.17 -11.11 24.52
C GLY A 186 11.71 -11.23 24.11
N SER A 187 11.07 -10.07 23.93
CA SER A 187 9.65 -10.00 23.59
C SER A 187 9.44 -10.42 22.14
N ALA A 188 8.59 -11.42 21.92
CA ALA A 188 8.04 -11.77 20.60
C ALA A 188 6.79 -10.93 20.28
N ARG A 189 6.74 -9.73 20.83
CA ARG A 189 5.73 -8.71 20.56
C ARG A 189 6.48 -7.42 20.34
N GLY A 190 6.15 -6.74 19.25
CA GLY A 190 6.56 -5.37 18.99
C GLY A 190 5.97 -4.42 20.01
N THR A 191 6.42 -3.17 19.95
CA THR A 191 5.90 -2.09 20.80
C THR A 191 4.71 -1.37 20.18
N ASP A 192 4.36 -1.67 18.93
CA ASP A 192 3.32 -0.97 18.19
C ASP A 192 1.93 -1.67 18.34
N PRO A 193 0.89 -0.95 18.82
CA PRO A 193 -0.44 -1.52 18.98
C PRO A 193 -1.14 -1.93 17.68
N TYR A 194 -0.81 -1.32 16.53
CA TYR A 194 -1.41 -1.67 15.24
C TYR A 194 -0.96 -3.04 14.77
N TRP A 195 0.33 -3.33 15.01
CA TRP A 195 1.00 -4.52 14.55
C TRP A 195 1.80 -5.16 15.70
N PRO A 196 1.12 -5.67 16.74
CA PRO A 196 1.77 -6.09 17.98
C PRO A 196 2.64 -7.35 17.83
N LEU A 197 2.60 -8.00 16.67
CA LEU A 197 3.42 -9.16 16.33
C LEU A 197 4.55 -8.82 15.36
N ASP A 198 4.69 -7.56 14.95
CA ASP A 198 5.77 -7.12 14.08
C ASP A 198 6.84 -6.41 14.89
N GLY A 199 8.08 -6.78 14.62
CA GLY A 199 9.19 -6.38 15.44
C GLY A 199 9.23 -7.10 16.80
N ASN A 200 10.39 -7.02 17.44
CA ASN A 200 10.77 -7.81 18.59
C ASN A 200 11.54 -6.96 19.60
N GLY A 201 11.06 -6.97 20.84
CA GLY A 201 11.71 -6.25 21.93
C GLY A 201 12.95 -6.96 22.45
N GLY A 202 13.89 -6.16 22.96
CA GLY A 202 15.13 -6.64 23.58
C GLY A 202 16.33 -6.64 22.65
N THR A 203 16.14 -6.37 21.35
CA THR A 203 17.22 -6.27 20.36
C THR A 203 17.09 -5.02 19.52
N ASP A 204 18.22 -4.56 19.01
CA ASP A 204 18.36 -3.42 18.10
C ASP A 204 19.22 -3.90 16.91
N ALA A 205 18.70 -3.82 15.69
CA ALA A 205 19.40 -4.27 14.50
C ALA A 205 20.30 -3.17 13.93
N GLN A 206 21.58 -3.48 13.78
CA GLN A 206 22.58 -2.51 13.32
C GLN A 206 22.92 -2.67 11.83
N HIS A 207 22.90 -3.92 11.34
CA HIS A 207 23.23 -4.21 9.96
C HIS A 207 22.63 -5.52 9.45
N TYR A 208 22.07 -5.50 8.24
CA TYR A 208 21.58 -6.67 7.53
C TYR A 208 22.44 -6.99 6.29
N ALA A 209 23.11 -8.14 6.32
CA ALA A 209 23.74 -8.72 5.14
C ALA A 209 22.85 -9.82 4.55
N VAL A 210 21.92 -9.40 3.68
CA VAL A 210 20.93 -10.27 3.02
C VAL A 210 21.52 -10.89 1.76
N LYS A 211 21.55 -12.22 1.68
CA LYS A 211 21.95 -12.93 0.45
C LYS A 211 20.85 -13.88 0.03
N VAL A 212 20.22 -13.61 -1.11
CA VAL A 212 19.12 -14.42 -1.64
C VAL A 212 19.41 -14.89 -3.06
N ARG A 213 18.90 -16.07 -3.40
CA ARG A 213 18.79 -16.57 -4.77
C ARG A 213 17.31 -16.77 -5.07
N TYR A 214 16.84 -16.14 -6.14
CA TYR A 214 15.49 -16.31 -6.63
C TYR A 214 15.49 -17.16 -7.91
N ASP A 215 14.69 -18.21 -7.91
CA ASP A 215 14.52 -19.12 -9.03
C ASP A 215 13.21 -18.82 -9.77
N PHE A 216 13.30 -18.23 -10.95
CA PHE A 216 12.14 -17.84 -11.76
C PHE A 216 11.32 -19.02 -12.28
N ALA A 217 11.92 -20.21 -12.42
CA ALA A 217 11.21 -21.38 -12.92
C ALA A 217 10.30 -21.98 -11.84
N THR A 218 10.76 -21.94 -10.58
CA THR A 218 10.06 -22.58 -9.45
C THR A 218 9.37 -21.59 -8.49
N GLY A 219 9.65 -20.29 -8.62
CA GLY A 219 9.23 -19.26 -7.65
C GLY A 219 9.90 -19.41 -6.28
N ARG A 220 10.94 -20.24 -6.17
CA ARG A 220 11.59 -20.54 -4.88
C ARG A 220 12.67 -19.52 -4.58
N LEU A 221 12.62 -18.97 -3.38
CA LEU A 221 13.67 -18.14 -2.79
C LEU A 221 14.49 -18.96 -1.80
N LYS A 222 15.81 -18.90 -1.92
CA LYS A 222 16.76 -19.45 -0.93
C LYS A 222 17.61 -18.32 -0.38
N GLY A 223 17.62 -18.16 0.94
CA GLY A 223 18.28 -17.06 1.59
C GLY A 223 19.28 -17.48 2.67
N ARG A 224 20.24 -16.59 2.89
CA ARG A 224 21.12 -16.55 4.05
C ARG A 224 21.27 -15.10 4.46
N THR A 225 20.67 -14.74 5.58
CA THR A 225 20.79 -13.39 6.16
C THR A 225 21.69 -13.47 7.38
N ALA A 226 22.65 -12.55 7.44
CA ALA A 226 23.41 -12.30 8.65
C ALA A 226 23.00 -10.94 9.20
N ILE A 227 22.65 -10.88 10.48
CA ILE A 227 22.20 -9.68 11.17
C ILE A 227 23.23 -9.40 12.27
N THR A 228 23.77 -8.18 12.28
CA THR A 228 24.50 -7.65 13.43
C THR A 228 23.48 -6.94 14.31
N MET A 229 23.38 -7.33 15.56
CA MET A 229 22.39 -6.80 16.50
C MET A 229 23.06 -6.43 17.82
N ARG A 230 22.44 -5.53 18.57
CA ARG A 230 22.76 -5.20 19.94
C ARG A 230 21.64 -5.69 20.85
N ALA A 231 21.98 -6.35 21.95
CA ALA A 231 21.00 -6.68 22.98
C ALA A 231 20.71 -5.42 23.81
N THR A 232 19.45 -5.03 23.98
CA THR A 232 19.06 -3.85 24.80
C THR A 232 18.77 -4.23 26.25
N THR A 233 18.68 -5.53 26.54
CA THR A 233 18.53 -6.12 27.87
C THR A 233 19.27 -7.47 27.91
N ASP A 234 19.35 -8.13 29.07
CA ASP A 234 19.90 -9.49 29.14
C ASP A 234 18.93 -10.49 28.51
N LEU A 235 19.40 -11.30 27.55
CA LEU A 235 18.56 -12.19 26.73
C LEU A 235 18.97 -13.66 26.83
N ARG A 236 18.01 -14.52 27.18
CA ARG A 236 18.07 -15.98 26.97
C ARG A 236 17.58 -16.42 25.61
N SER A 237 16.73 -15.61 25.00
CA SER A 237 16.16 -15.84 23.67
C SER A 237 15.74 -14.51 23.07
N PHE A 238 15.73 -14.43 21.75
CA PHE A 238 15.15 -13.33 20.99
C PHE A 238 14.33 -13.90 19.83
N SER A 239 13.61 -13.03 19.13
CA SER A 239 12.77 -13.37 17.99
C SER A 239 13.23 -12.62 16.75
N LEU A 240 12.81 -13.11 15.58
CA LEU A 240 12.94 -12.42 14.28
C LEU A 240 11.67 -12.72 13.46
N ASP A 241 11.19 -11.75 12.71
CA ASP A 241 10.06 -11.89 11.78
C ASP A 241 10.51 -12.58 10.48
N LEU A 242 9.93 -13.74 10.17
CA LEU A 242 10.21 -14.52 8.97
C LEU A 242 9.08 -15.52 8.64
N LEU A 243 8.46 -15.37 7.48
CA LEU A 243 7.46 -16.34 6.97
C LEU A 243 8.09 -17.58 6.36
N LEU A 244 9.28 -17.45 5.78
CA LEU A 244 9.95 -18.56 5.10
C LEU A 244 10.55 -19.57 6.11
N PRO A 245 10.47 -20.89 5.85
CA PRO A 245 11.00 -21.89 6.76
C PRO A 245 12.50 -21.72 6.99
N ALA A 246 12.89 -21.51 8.25
CA ALA A 246 14.27 -21.53 8.68
C ALA A 246 14.80 -22.96 8.72
N THR A 247 16.02 -23.16 8.23
CA THR A 247 16.70 -24.46 8.13
C THR A 247 17.92 -24.56 9.03
N ALA A 248 18.51 -23.42 9.40
CA ALA A 248 19.60 -23.35 10.36
C ALA A 248 19.73 -21.92 10.92
N VAL A 249 20.01 -21.82 12.22
CA VAL A 249 20.34 -20.57 12.89
C VAL A 249 21.67 -20.72 13.63
N ARG A 250 22.53 -19.71 13.52
CA ARG A 250 23.76 -19.57 14.31
C ARG A 250 23.80 -18.20 14.99
N VAL A 251 24.29 -18.17 16.22
CA VAL A 251 24.59 -16.94 16.97
C VAL A 251 26.07 -16.97 17.31
N ASP A 252 26.81 -15.95 16.90
CA ASP A 252 28.28 -15.85 17.02
C ASP A 252 29.01 -17.09 16.52
N GLY A 253 28.57 -17.58 15.37
CA GLY A 253 29.12 -18.78 14.73
C GLY A 253 28.72 -20.10 15.38
N ARG A 254 28.12 -20.11 16.57
CA ARG A 254 27.66 -21.32 17.28
C ARG A 254 26.23 -21.68 16.87
N LYS A 255 25.92 -22.98 16.78
CA LYS A 255 24.55 -23.45 16.48
C LYS A 255 23.60 -23.00 17.60
N ALA A 256 22.49 -22.38 17.24
CA ALA A 256 21.42 -22.01 18.16
C ALA A 256 20.24 -22.97 18.02
N ARG A 257 19.46 -23.15 19.09
CA ARG A 257 18.13 -23.77 18.97
C ARG A 257 17.16 -22.72 18.41
N PHE A 258 16.22 -23.15 17.59
CA PHE A 258 15.21 -22.25 17.05
C PHE A 258 13.91 -22.99 16.78
N ARG A 259 12.80 -22.25 16.77
CA ARG A 259 11.48 -22.74 16.33
C ARG A 259 10.66 -21.57 15.81
N THR A 260 9.80 -21.82 14.84
CA THR A 260 8.74 -20.88 14.48
C THR A 260 7.63 -20.96 15.52
N VAL A 261 7.20 -19.81 16.01
CA VAL A 261 6.07 -19.62 16.93
C VAL A 261 4.99 -18.89 16.14
N GLY A 262 3.72 -19.30 16.25
CA GLY A 262 2.65 -18.67 15.47
C GLY A 262 2.88 -18.78 13.96
N ARG A 263 2.75 -17.65 13.24
CA ARG A 263 2.77 -17.61 11.77
C ARG A 263 4.11 -17.19 11.17
N HIS A 264 4.81 -16.23 11.77
CA HIS A 264 6.02 -15.64 11.21
C HIS A 264 7.14 -15.44 12.24
N GLU A 265 6.95 -15.80 13.50
CA GLU A 265 7.86 -15.47 14.59
C GLU A 265 8.95 -16.54 14.77
N LEU A 266 10.20 -16.25 14.38
CA LEU A 266 11.36 -17.15 14.53
C LEU A 266 12.03 -16.94 15.89
N ARG A 267 11.63 -17.71 16.90
CA ARG A 267 12.28 -17.69 18.22
C ARG A 267 13.62 -18.39 18.20
N VAL A 268 14.68 -17.69 18.60
CA VAL A 268 16.07 -18.15 18.67
C VAL A 268 16.53 -18.24 20.12
N VAL A 269 17.15 -19.36 20.49
CA VAL A 269 17.78 -19.58 21.79
C VAL A 269 19.28 -19.80 21.57
N PRO A 270 20.14 -18.78 21.83
CA PRO A 270 21.59 -18.92 21.73
C PRO A 270 22.15 -19.94 22.73
N LYS A 271 23.40 -20.37 22.51
CA LYS A 271 24.07 -21.36 23.40
C LYS A 271 24.43 -20.76 24.76
N ALA A 272 24.78 -19.48 24.79
CA ALA A 272 24.99 -18.70 26.00
C ALA A 272 24.02 -17.51 25.98
N PRO A 273 23.54 -17.04 27.14
CA PRO A 273 22.79 -15.78 27.23
C PRO A 273 23.57 -14.61 26.64
N LEU A 274 22.85 -13.60 26.15
CA LEU A 274 23.42 -12.36 25.62
C LEU A 274 23.26 -11.28 26.69
N ALA A 275 24.35 -10.63 27.07
CA ALA A 275 24.29 -9.56 28.07
C ALA A 275 23.74 -8.27 27.45
N ALA A 276 23.07 -7.43 28.24
CA ALA A 276 22.66 -6.10 27.85
C ALA A 276 23.84 -5.30 27.32
N GLY A 277 23.64 -4.65 26.17
CA GLY A 277 24.64 -3.89 25.46
C GLY A 277 25.66 -4.72 24.64
N ALA A 278 25.61 -6.05 24.69
CA ALA A 278 26.47 -6.89 23.87
C ALA A 278 26.04 -6.84 22.41
N SER A 279 27.01 -6.64 21.51
CA SER A 279 26.84 -6.85 20.07
C SER A 279 27.02 -8.33 19.75
N PHE A 280 26.10 -8.89 18.97
CA PHE A 280 26.12 -10.29 18.54
C PHE A 280 25.70 -10.42 17.08
N ARG A 281 26.07 -11.55 16.46
CA ARG A 281 25.78 -11.82 15.06
C ARG A 281 24.92 -13.06 14.88
N VAL A 282 23.74 -12.87 14.31
CA VAL A 282 22.81 -13.94 13.96
C VAL A 282 22.97 -14.29 12.49
N VAL A 283 22.99 -15.58 12.15
CA VAL A 283 22.96 -16.05 10.77
C VAL A 283 21.85 -17.07 10.60
N VAL A 284 20.87 -16.71 9.77
CA VAL A 284 19.72 -17.56 9.45
C VAL A 284 19.82 -18.04 8.02
N ARG A 285 19.62 -19.34 7.79
CA ARG A 285 19.43 -19.94 6.47
C ARG A 285 17.98 -20.36 6.31
N TYR A 286 17.36 -20.01 5.20
CA TYR A 286 15.93 -20.22 4.98
C TYR A 286 15.64 -20.46 3.50
N ALA A 287 14.52 -21.11 3.20
CA ALA A 287 14.08 -21.29 1.82
C ALA A 287 12.60 -21.64 1.71
N GLY A 288 11.92 -21.06 0.74
CA GLY A 288 10.49 -21.31 0.50
C GLY A 288 10.01 -20.65 -0.79
N LYS A 289 8.70 -20.60 -0.98
CA LYS A 289 8.06 -19.88 -2.09
C LYS A 289 7.32 -18.69 -1.47
N PRO A 290 7.87 -17.47 -1.52
CA PRO A 290 7.24 -16.32 -0.86
C PRO A 290 5.79 -16.08 -1.29
N ALA A 291 5.46 -16.32 -2.56
CA ALA A 291 4.09 -16.21 -3.11
C ALA A 291 3.05 -17.15 -2.46
N SER A 292 3.48 -18.15 -1.70
CA SER A 292 2.61 -19.08 -0.98
C SER A 292 2.23 -18.60 0.43
N TYR A 293 2.76 -17.47 0.88
CA TYR A 293 2.51 -16.93 2.22
C TYR A 293 1.57 -15.72 2.20
N ARG A 294 0.78 -15.62 3.27
CA ARG A 294 -0.10 -14.52 3.61
C ARG A 294 0.11 -14.18 5.08
N TYR A 295 0.20 -12.89 5.39
CA TYR A 295 0.32 -12.34 6.73
C TYR A 295 -0.42 -11.01 6.78
N ALA A 296 -0.97 -10.65 7.95
CA ALA A 296 -1.78 -9.44 8.14
C ALA A 296 -2.96 -9.24 7.15
N GLY A 297 -3.40 -10.29 6.45
CA GLY A 297 -4.43 -10.16 5.42
C GLY A 297 -3.89 -9.85 4.02
N GLU A 298 -2.58 -9.94 3.80
CA GLU A 298 -1.89 -9.48 2.60
C GLU A 298 -1.17 -10.59 1.83
N ARG A 299 -0.82 -10.33 0.57
CA ARG A 299 -0.07 -11.24 -0.32
C ARG A 299 0.97 -10.45 -1.10
N ASN A 300 2.11 -10.17 -0.47
CA ASN A 300 3.00 -9.09 -0.91
C ASN A 300 4.03 -9.49 -1.97
N TRP A 301 4.08 -10.77 -2.34
CA TRP A 301 5.07 -11.24 -3.31
C TRP A 301 4.64 -11.02 -4.76
N LEU A 302 5.21 -10.00 -5.40
CA LEU A 302 4.93 -9.64 -6.78
C LEU A 302 5.91 -10.34 -7.71
N ALA A 303 5.41 -11.29 -8.52
CA ALA A 303 6.27 -12.01 -9.46
C ALA A 303 5.52 -12.56 -10.68
N SER A 304 6.25 -12.63 -11.79
CA SER A 304 5.90 -13.35 -13.02
C SER A 304 7.05 -14.27 -13.43
N ARG A 305 6.93 -14.91 -14.59
CA ARG A 305 8.03 -15.71 -15.18
C ARG A 305 9.23 -14.85 -15.59
N THR A 306 9.04 -13.55 -15.77
CA THR A 306 10.05 -12.65 -16.34
C THR A 306 10.55 -11.61 -15.35
N GLU A 307 9.77 -11.28 -14.32
CA GLU A 307 10.06 -10.21 -13.37
C GLU A 307 9.64 -10.61 -11.93
N VAL A 308 10.33 -10.08 -10.93
CA VAL A 308 9.98 -10.18 -9.50
C VAL A 308 10.32 -8.87 -8.83
N VAL A 309 9.44 -8.42 -7.93
CA VAL A 309 9.63 -7.23 -7.09
C VAL A 309 9.23 -7.59 -5.67
N ALA A 310 10.11 -7.32 -4.72
CA ALA A 310 9.88 -7.52 -3.29
C ALA A 310 9.68 -6.16 -2.63
N MET A 311 8.45 -5.66 -2.59
CA MET A 311 8.08 -4.34 -2.07
C MET A 311 6.69 -4.44 -1.42
N ASN A 312 6.47 -3.79 -0.29
CA ASN A 312 5.17 -3.44 0.29
C ASN A 312 5.37 -2.61 1.56
N GLN A 313 4.29 -2.02 2.07
CA GLN A 313 4.18 -1.39 3.38
C GLN A 313 2.81 -1.80 3.97
N PRO A 314 2.69 -2.06 5.29
CA PRO A 314 3.70 -1.91 6.34
C PRO A 314 4.71 -3.07 6.42
N HIS A 315 4.41 -4.20 5.76
CA HIS A 315 5.18 -5.44 5.94
C HIS A 315 5.75 -5.95 4.62
N MET A 316 7.07 -6.09 4.55
CA MET A 316 7.70 -6.73 3.39
C MET A 316 8.83 -7.67 3.76
N ALA A 317 9.65 -7.31 4.75
CA ALA A 317 10.81 -8.10 5.13
C ALA A 317 10.52 -9.60 5.37
N PRO A 318 9.45 -9.99 6.11
CA PRO A 318 9.20 -11.38 6.48
C PRO A 318 8.99 -12.31 5.27
N TRP A 319 8.62 -11.78 4.10
CA TRP A 319 8.49 -12.55 2.86
C TRP A 319 9.82 -13.00 2.27
N TRP A 320 10.95 -12.36 2.61
CA TRP A 320 12.22 -12.64 1.95
C TRP A 320 13.49 -12.55 2.79
N PHE A 321 13.46 -12.00 4.01
CA PHE A 321 14.56 -12.09 4.97
C PHE A 321 14.07 -12.00 6.43
N PRO A 322 14.78 -12.61 7.39
CA PRO A 322 14.47 -12.44 8.80
C PRO A 322 14.89 -11.05 9.29
N SER A 323 14.01 -10.40 10.05
CA SER A 323 14.18 -9.02 10.51
C SER A 323 13.58 -8.79 11.90
N ASN A 324 13.83 -7.60 12.44
CA ASN A 324 12.99 -6.97 13.45
C ASN A 324 12.07 -6.01 12.68
N ASP A 325 10.88 -6.46 12.23
CA ASP A 325 10.11 -5.80 11.16
C ASP A 325 9.28 -4.59 11.64
N HIS A 326 9.94 -3.53 12.07
CA HIS A 326 9.28 -2.30 12.51
C HIS A 326 10.03 -1.05 12.03
N PRO A 327 9.35 0.04 11.60
CA PRO A 327 10.01 1.26 11.13
C PRO A 327 10.93 1.91 12.16
N SER A 328 10.72 1.64 13.45
CA SER A 328 11.58 2.15 14.53
C SER A 328 12.92 1.44 14.73
N ASP A 329 13.18 0.30 14.07
CA ASP A 329 14.45 -0.42 14.18
C ASP A 329 15.20 -0.36 12.83
N LYS A 330 15.67 0.86 12.51
CA LYS A 330 16.39 1.13 11.26
C LYS A 330 17.81 0.58 11.32
N ALA A 331 18.29 0.07 10.20
CA ALA A 331 19.62 -0.52 10.09
C ALA A 331 20.25 -0.26 8.73
N THR A 332 21.55 -0.52 8.60
CA THR A 332 22.24 -0.48 7.30
C THR A 332 22.12 -1.83 6.55
N PHE A 333 22.23 -1.83 5.22
CA PHE A 333 21.97 -3.02 4.41
C PHE A 333 23.03 -3.32 3.34
N ASP A 334 23.29 -4.62 3.17
CA ASP A 334 24.16 -5.18 2.14
C ASP A 334 23.40 -6.31 1.42
N VAL A 335 22.64 -5.96 0.37
CA VAL A 335 21.73 -6.88 -0.33
C VAL A 335 22.40 -7.51 -1.54
N ARG A 336 22.45 -8.85 -1.56
CA ARG A 336 23.06 -9.64 -2.64
C ARG A 336 22.04 -10.60 -3.23
N VAL A 337 21.60 -10.31 -4.46
CA VAL A 337 20.58 -11.10 -5.15
C VAL A 337 21.20 -11.88 -6.29
N THR A 338 21.00 -13.20 -6.30
CA THR A 338 21.42 -14.11 -7.35
C THR A 338 20.25 -14.54 -8.23
N VAL A 339 20.34 -14.27 -9.54
CA VAL A 339 19.33 -14.59 -10.57
C VAL A 339 20.01 -15.07 -11.86
N PRO A 340 19.28 -15.60 -12.88
CA PRO A 340 19.86 -15.92 -14.18
C PRO A 340 20.63 -14.73 -14.79
N LYS A 341 21.79 -14.98 -15.41
CA LYS A 341 22.72 -13.91 -15.87
C LYS A 341 22.11 -12.90 -16.85
N GLY A 342 21.04 -13.26 -17.57
CA GLY A 342 20.33 -12.38 -18.49
C GLY A 342 19.39 -11.36 -17.81
N LYS A 343 19.21 -11.44 -16.49
CA LYS A 343 18.40 -10.49 -15.72
C LYS A 343 19.29 -9.48 -15.00
N LYS A 344 18.76 -8.27 -14.84
CA LYS A 344 19.32 -7.20 -14.00
C LYS A 344 18.63 -7.23 -12.64
N VAL A 345 19.35 -6.79 -11.61
CA VAL A 345 18.83 -6.61 -10.25
C VAL A 345 18.93 -5.13 -9.90
N VAL A 346 17.85 -4.56 -9.38
CA VAL A 346 17.77 -3.21 -8.81
C VAL A 346 17.51 -3.37 -7.30
N GLY A 347 18.06 -2.49 -6.49
CA GLY A 347 17.89 -2.47 -5.03
C GLY A 347 18.27 -1.10 -4.47
N ASN A 348 18.19 -0.96 -3.14
CA ASN A 348 18.48 0.31 -2.44
C ASN A 348 19.96 0.71 -2.52
N GLY A 349 20.21 2.02 -2.43
CA GLY A 349 21.50 2.67 -2.38
C GLY A 349 22.36 2.44 -3.62
N VAL A 350 23.64 2.20 -3.39
CA VAL A 350 24.66 2.16 -4.44
C VAL A 350 24.95 0.72 -4.91
N ARG A 351 25.10 0.55 -6.22
CA ARG A 351 25.47 -0.75 -6.81
C ARG A 351 26.97 -0.99 -6.68
N VAL A 352 27.35 -1.79 -5.70
CA VAL A 352 28.76 -2.14 -5.41
C VAL A 352 29.37 -3.06 -6.49
N GLY A 353 28.59 -4.00 -7.04
CA GLY A 353 29.14 -4.86 -8.09
C GLY A 353 28.23 -5.98 -8.57
N ARG A 354 28.69 -6.67 -9.62
CA ARG A 354 28.00 -7.81 -10.23
C ARG A 354 29.00 -8.91 -10.58
N LYS A 355 28.75 -10.13 -10.11
CA LYS A 355 29.61 -11.31 -10.37
C LYS A 355 28.82 -12.40 -11.10
N VAL A 356 29.33 -12.90 -12.22
CA VAL A 356 28.70 -13.96 -13.01
C VAL A 356 29.43 -15.28 -12.79
N ARG A 357 28.69 -16.35 -12.50
CA ARG A 357 29.23 -17.71 -12.34
C ARG A 357 28.19 -18.75 -12.74
N ARG A 358 28.58 -19.71 -13.60
CA ARG A 358 27.76 -20.87 -13.99
C ARG A 358 26.32 -20.49 -14.40
N GLY A 359 26.18 -19.52 -15.31
CA GLY A 359 24.88 -19.09 -15.83
C GLY A 359 24.05 -18.16 -14.92
N LEU A 360 24.50 -17.91 -13.68
CA LEU A 360 23.87 -16.99 -12.73
C LEU A 360 24.68 -15.71 -12.57
N ALA A 361 24.02 -14.61 -12.24
CA ALA A 361 24.63 -13.36 -11.81
C ALA A 361 24.21 -13.04 -10.38
N THR A 362 25.16 -12.63 -9.54
CA THR A 362 24.90 -12.04 -8.23
C THR A 362 25.21 -10.57 -8.29
N THR A 363 24.22 -9.72 -8.03
CA THR A 363 24.40 -8.27 -7.92
C THR A 363 24.37 -7.87 -6.45
N HIS A 364 25.25 -6.97 -6.06
CA HIS A 364 25.37 -6.44 -4.71
C HIS A 364 25.01 -4.96 -4.71
N TRP A 365 24.04 -4.61 -3.88
CA TRP A 365 23.59 -3.26 -3.55
C TRP A 365 23.87 -2.96 -2.08
N ARG A 366 24.23 -1.73 -1.77
CA ARG A 366 24.56 -1.28 -0.41
C ARG A 366 23.78 -0.03 -0.07
N MET A 367 23.09 -0.10 1.06
CA MET A 367 22.49 1.04 1.74
C MET A 367 23.30 1.32 3.01
N SER A 368 24.09 2.39 2.98
CA SER A 368 24.94 2.78 4.11
C SER A 368 24.20 3.63 5.13
N ASP A 369 23.11 4.26 4.72
CA ASP A 369 22.24 5.07 5.56
C ASP A 369 21.18 4.15 6.22
N PRO A 370 20.81 4.37 7.50
CA PRO A 370 19.79 3.58 8.18
C PRO A 370 18.47 3.55 7.40
N MET A 371 17.90 2.36 7.26
CA MET A 371 16.67 2.11 6.51
C MET A 371 15.71 1.22 7.31
N ALA A 372 14.43 1.56 7.28
CA ALA A 372 13.38 0.70 7.83
C ALA A 372 13.25 -0.61 7.02
N THR A 373 12.86 -1.70 7.67
CA THR A 373 12.87 -3.04 7.06
C THR A 373 11.88 -3.19 5.90
N TYR A 374 10.75 -2.48 5.92
CA TYR A 374 9.75 -2.50 4.83
C TYR A 374 10.27 -1.81 3.55
N LEU A 375 11.16 -0.82 3.69
CA LEU A 375 11.78 -0.08 2.60
C LEU A 375 12.86 -0.88 1.86
N ALA A 376 13.39 -1.91 2.51
CA ALA A 376 14.32 -2.84 1.89
C ALA A 376 13.62 -3.58 0.74
N PHE A 377 14.12 -3.40 -0.47
CA PHE A 377 13.52 -4.02 -1.66
C PHE A 377 14.58 -4.62 -2.57
N PHE A 378 14.11 -5.51 -3.45
CA PHE A 378 14.82 -5.77 -4.69
C PHE A 378 13.85 -6.03 -5.82
N ALA A 379 14.27 -5.69 -7.03
CA ALA A 379 13.61 -6.09 -8.25
C ALA A 379 14.57 -6.84 -9.16
N ALA A 380 14.10 -7.89 -9.82
CA ALA A 380 14.88 -8.61 -10.80
C ALA A 380 14.08 -8.91 -12.07
N GLY A 381 14.64 -8.53 -13.22
CA GLY A 381 13.92 -8.57 -14.48
C GLY A 381 14.81 -8.17 -15.65
N ARG A 382 14.19 -7.80 -16.77
CA ARG A 382 14.88 -7.21 -17.92
C ARG A 382 14.57 -5.72 -17.92
N TYR A 383 15.56 -4.89 -17.59
CA TYR A 383 15.38 -3.44 -17.47
C TYR A 383 16.19 -2.66 -18.52
N VAL A 384 15.57 -1.65 -19.13
CA VAL A 384 16.28 -0.51 -19.68
C VAL A 384 16.76 0.31 -18.49
N VAL A 385 18.02 0.72 -18.47
CA VAL A 385 18.62 1.40 -17.32
C VAL A 385 19.27 2.68 -17.79
N ASP A 386 18.96 3.77 -17.12
CA ASP A 386 19.57 5.08 -17.28
C ASP A 386 20.29 5.45 -15.99
N THR A 387 21.50 5.98 -16.12
CA THR A 387 22.32 6.42 -15.00
C THR A 387 22.97 7.75 -15.32
N GLY A 388 23.18 8.56 -14.31
CA GLY A 388 23.86 9.85 -14.44
C GLY A 388 23.96 10.51 -13.07
N THR A 389 24.04 11.82 -13.09
CA THR A 389 24.14 12.65 -11.89
C THR A 389 23.14 13.78 -12.00
N THR A 390 22.47 14.13 -10.91
CA THR A 390 21.61 15.33 -10.84
C THR A 390 22.45 16.60 -10.95
N ALA A 391 21.82 17.76 -11.11
CA ALA A 391 22.56 19.03 -11.16
C ALA A 391 23.25 19.32 -9.82
N ALA A 392 22.68 18.87 -8.71
CA ALA A 392 23.30 18.96 -7.38
C ALA A 392 24.35 17.87 -7.07
N GLY A 393 24.72 17.03 -8.04
CA GLY A 393 25.81 16.07 -7.86
C GLY A 393 25.42 14.69 -7.34
N ILE A 394 24.12 14.40 -7.19
CA ILE A 394 23.64 13.11 -6.66
C ILE A 394 23.60 12.07 -7.79
N PRO A 395 24.27 10.90 -7.66
CA PRO A 395 24.15 9.84 -8.66
C PRO A 395 22.71 9.29 -8.73
N PHE A 396 22.17 9.13 -9.93
CA PHE A 396 20.87 8.48 -10.12
C PHE A 396 20.97 7.14 -10.86
N TYR A 397 20.05 6.23 -10.55
CA TYR A 397 19.87 5.00 -11.31
C TYR A 397 18.39 4.70 -11.51
N ASN A 398 17.97 4.80 -12.76
CA ASN A 398 16.60 4.61 -13.20
C ASN A 398 16.48 3.30 -13.98
N ALA A 399 15.43 2.53 -13.71
CA ALA A 399 15.18 1.26 -14.37
C ALA A 399 13.72 1.18 -14.85
N VAL A 400 13.52 0.82 -16.11
CA VAL A 400 12.18 0.63 -16.68
C VAL A 400 12.07 -0.77 -17.27
N SER A 401 11.02 -1.50 -16.89
CA SER A 401 10.81 -2.87 -17.33
C SER A 401 10.66 -2.97 -18.85
N ARG A 402 11.37 -3.94 -19.45
CA ARG A 402 11.16 -4.38 -20.84
C ARG A 402 9.90 -5.23 -20.98
N GLY A 403 9.21 -5.56 -19.88
CA GLY A 403 7.91 -6.21 -19.91
C GLY A 403 6.77 -5.29 -20.33
N LEU A 404 6.95 -3.98 -20.22
CA LEU A 404 5.97 -2.98 -20.65
C LEU A 404 5.85 -2.89 -22.18
N GLU A 405 4.65 -2.57 -22.64
CA GLU A 405 4.36 -2.21 -24.03
C GLU A 405 5.27 -1.04 -24.48
N PRO A 406 5.76 -1.02 -25.75
CA PRO A 406 6.75 -0.04 -26.20
C PRO A 406 6.43 1.44 -25.96
N ARG A 407 5.19 1.89 -26.20
CA ARG A 407 4.78 3.29 -25.96
C ARG A 407 4.74 3.59 -24.47
N THR A 408 4.12 2.72 -23.68
CA THR A 408 4.08 2.81 -22.21
C THR A 408 5.49 2.87 -21.63
N ARG A 409 6.41 2.03 -22.11
CA ARG A 409 7.81 2.02 -21.70
C ARG A 409 8.53 3.33 -22.06
N LYS A 410 8.25 3.90 -23.23
CA LYS A 410 8.82 5.20 -23.65
C LYS A 410 8.35 6.32 -22.73
N ASN A 411 7.04 6.37 -22.45
CA ASN A 411 6.45 7.35 -21.54
C ASN A 411 7.00 7.21 -20.12
N ALA A 412 7.05 5.99 -19.60
CA ALA A 412 7.64 5.70 -18.29
C ALA A 412 9.09 6.17 -18.17
N ARG A 413 9.90 5.94 -19.21
CA ARG A 413 11.30 6.41 -19.24
C ARG A 413 11.41 7.93 -19.27
N ALA A 414 10.53 8.60 -20.00
CA ALA A 414 10.48 10.06 -20.08
C ALA A 414 9.98 10.72 -18.77
N MET A 415 9.05 10.08 -18.06
CA MET A 415 8.62 10.54 -16.74
C MET A 415 9.74 10.34 -15.72
N LEU A 416 10.32 9.13 -15.67
CA LEU A 416 11.37 8.80 -14.72
C LEU A 416 12.67 9.62 -14.94
N SER A 417 12.90 10.15 -16.14
CA SER A 417 14.04 11.08 -16.36
C SER A 417 13.92 12.40 -15.60
N ARG A 418 12.73 12.74 -15.07
CA ARG A 418 12.51 13.93 -14.24
C ARG A 418 13.01 13.76 -12.79
N THR A 419 13.27 12.53 -12.34
CA THR A 419 13.69 12.22 -10.97
C THR A 419 14.84 13.10 -10.47
N GLY A 420 15.84 13.35 -11.30
CA GLY A 420 16.99 14.16 -10.88
C GLY A 420 16.61 15.62 -10.57
N ALA A 421 15.83 16.25 -11.44
CA ALA A 421 15.38 17.62 -11.24
C ALA A 421 14.42 17.76 -10.04
N ILE A 422 13.52 16.80 -9.85
CA ILE A 422 12.60 16.78 -8.70
C ILE A 422 13.36 16.54 -7.39
N THR A 423 14.38 15.68 -7.40
CA THR A 423 15.26 15.47 -6.23
C THR A 423 15.98 16.76 -5.86
N ASP A 424 16.54 17.47 -6.85
CA ASP A 424 17.25 18.74 -6.61
C ASP A 424 16.29 19.84 -6.10
N TRP A 425 15.04 19.87 -6.61
CA TRP A 425 14.00 20.78 -6.13
C TRP A 425 13.59 20.51 -4.68
N LEU A 426 13.32 19.25 -4.32
CA LEU A 426 13.02 18.85 -2.95
C LEU A 426 14.18 19.21 -2.01
N GLN A 427 15.41 18.96 -2.44
CA GLN A 427 16.61 19.30 -1.68
C GLN A 427 16.72 20.81 -1.40
N ALA A 428 16.37 21.65 -2.37
CA ALA A 428 16.39 23.11 -2.17
C ALA A 428 15.37 23.58 -1.12
N LYS A 429 14.28 22.83 -0.91
CA LYS A 429 13.22 23.14 0.06
C LYS A 429 13.46 22.54 1.43
N LEU A 430 13.89 21.28 1.48
CA LEU A 430 13.96 20.48 2.71
C LEU A 430 15.35 20.46 3.32
N GLY A 431 16.40 20.67 2.52
CA GLY A 431 17.79 20.45 2.90
C GLY A 431 18.39 19.25 2.16
N ALA A 432 19.65 18.94 2.45
CA ALA A 432 20.43 17.93 1.73
C ALA A 432 19.67 16.62 1.51
N TYR A 433 19.79 16.04 0.31
CA TYR A 433 19.23 14.72 0.03
C TYR A 433 19.88 13.67 0.95
N PRO A 434 19.10 12.85 1.67
CA PRO A 434 19.62 12.06 2.79
C PRO A 434 20.45 10.84 2.36
N PHE A 435 20.47 10.46 1.08
CA PHE A 435 21.08 9.20 0.64
C PHE A 435 22.16 9.37 -0.43
N ALA A 436 23.07 8.40 -0.53
CA ALA A 436 24.18 8.43 -1.48
C ALA A 436 23.78 8.33 -2.97
N SER A 437 22.52 8.01 -3.29
CA SER A 437 22.02 7.94 -4.68
C SER A 437 20.51 8.07 -4.72
N THR A 438 19.96 8.62 -5.81
CA THR A 438 18.50 8.68 -6.08
C THR A 438 18.13 7.78 -7.27
N GLY A 439 16.86 7.76 -7.66
CA GLY A 439 16.37 7.14 -8.90
C GLY A 439 14.96 6.59 -8.77
N GLY A 440 14.61 5.66 -9.65
CA GLY A 440 13.39 4.88 -9.49
C GLY A 440 13.34 3.63 -10.36
N LEU A 441 12.29 2.85 -10.17
CA LEU A 441 11.99 1.63 -10.91
C LEU A 441 10.55 1.69 -11.42
N VAL A 442 10.33 1.56 -12.72
CA VAL A 442 9.00 1.27 -13.27
C VAL A 442 8.92 -0.22 -13.59
N THR A 443 8.10 -0.96 -12.84
CA THR A 443 7.92 -2.40 -13.03
C THR A 443 6.93 -2.70 -14.17
N GLY A 444 7.06 -3.89 -14.76
CA GLY A 444 6.07 -4.43 -15.70
C GLY A 444 5.01 -5.29 -15.02
N LEU A 445 5.02 -5.38 -13.69
CA LEU A 445 4.01 -6.06 -12.89
C LEU A 445 2.85 -5.09 -12.59
N ASP A 446 1.65 -5.64 -12.44
CA ASP A 446 0.50 -4.88 -11.96
C ASP A 446 0.56 -4.84 -10.44
N VAL A 447 0.79 -3.66 -9.88
CA VAL A 447 1.08 -3.46 -8.44
C VAL A 447 -0.03 -2.70 -7.71
N GLY A 448 -0.86 -1.93 -8.40
CA GLY A 448 -1.95 -1.12 -7.82
C GLY A 448 -1.52 0.17 -7.11
N PHE A 449 -0.25 0.33 -6.76
CA PHE A 449 0.29 1.51 -6.05
C PHE A 449 1.74 1.83 -6.48
N ALA A 450 2.28 2.94 -6.00
CA ALA A 450 3.72 3.23 -5.99
C ALA A 450 4.22 3.17 -4.54
N LEU A 451 5.51 2.89 -4.35
CA LEU A 451 6.10 2.74 -3.02
C LEU A 451 7.49 3.37 -2.97
N GLU A 452 7.76 4.03 -1.86
CA GLU A 452 8.85 4.95 -1.62
C GLU A 452 10.21 4.28 -1.38
N ASN A 453 10.36 2.99 -1.70
CA ASN A 453 11.52 2.16 -1.36
C ASN A 453 12.83 2.97 -1.30
N GLN A 454 13.41 3.13 -0.11
CA GLN A 454 14.47 4.09 0.17
C GLN A 454 15.54 4.16 -0.91
N SER A 455 15.84 5.38 -1.38
CA SER A 455 16.71 5.79 -2.51
C SER A 455 16.24 5.38 -3.91
N ARG A 456 15.14 4.63 -4.01
CA ARG A 456 14.71 3.98 -5.25
C ARG A 456 13.22 3.65 -5.31
N PRO A 457 12.32 4.64 -5.28
CA PRO A 457 10.90 4.39 -5.44
C PRO A 457 10.52 3.47 -6.60
N THR A 458 9.52 2.64 -6.37
CA THR A 458 8.96 1.71 -7.37
C THR A 458 7.57 2.16 -7.80
N TYR A 459 7.36 2.20 -9.11
CA TYR A 459 6.14 2.66 -9.75
C TYR A 459 5.52 1.56 -10.61
N GLY A 460 4.18 1.55 -10.67
CA GLY A 460 3.42 0.82 -11.68
C GLY A 460 3.56 1.44 -13.08
N SER A 461 2.82 0.91 -14.06
CA SER A 461 2.87 1.44 -15.44
C SER A 461 2.22 2.82 -15.58
N TRP A 462 1.37 3.22 -14.64
CA TRP A 462 0.85 4.58 -14.50
C TRP A 462 1.88 5.41 -13.72
N ILE A 463 2.54 6.32 -14.42
CA ILE A 463 3.51 7.23 -13.80
C ILE A 463 3.27 8.62 -14.36
N TYR A 464 3.09 9.57 -13.45
CA TYR A 464 2.84 10.98 -13.74
C TYR A 464 3.63 11.84 -12.74
N PRO A 465 3.78 13.15 -13.00
CA PRO A 465 4.69 13.98 -12.22
C PRO A 465 4.39 14.01 -10.72
N SER A 466 3.13 14.09 -10.32
CA SER A 466 2.76 14.23 -8.91
C SER A 466 3.15 12.99 -8.10
N VAL A 467 2.90 11.78 -8.60
CA VAL A 467 3.38 10.54 -7.95
C VAL A 467 4.92 10.50 -7.87
N ILE A 468 5.66 10.98 -8.88
CA ILE A 468 7.12 11.05 -8.76
C ILE A 468 7.54 12.01 -7.63
N VAL A 469 6.84 13.14 -7.48
CA VAL A 469 7.09 14.08 -6.39
C VAL A 469 6.76 13.44 -5.04
N HIS A 470 5.59 12.80 -4.91
CA HIS A 470 5.15 12.09 -3.70
C HIS A 470 6.20 11.07 -3.23
N GLU A 471 6.59 10.16 -4.12
CA GLU A 471 7.54 9.11 -3.78
C GLU A 471 8.97 9.63 -3.51
N LEU A 472 9.35 10.75 -4.13
CA LEU A 472 10.64 11.39 -3.84
C LEU A 472 10.60 12.25 -2.57
N ALA A 473 9.45 12.80 -2.19
CA ALA A 473 9.27 13.50 -0.93
C ALA A 473 9.43 12.55 0.25
N HIS A 474 8.96 11.30 0.11
CA HIS A 474 9.12 10.27 1.11
C HIS A 474 10.57 9.96 1.48
N GLN A 475 11.53 10.27 0.60
CA GLN A 475 12.96 10.11 0.88
C GLN A 475 13.39 10.90 2.13
N TRP A 476 12.72 12.02 2.41
CA TRP A 476 12.81 12.72 3.69
C TRP A 476 11.74 12.24 4.69
N PHE A 477 10.47 12.16 4.26
CA PHE A 477 9.30 11.87 5.11
C PHE A 477 8.84 10.42 5.01
N GLY A 478 9.28 9.57 5.93
CA GLY A 478 8.98 8.13 5.95
C GLY A 478 10.23 7.27 5.83
N ASP A 479 11.21 7.73 5.05
CA ASP A 479 12.49 7.03 4.87
C ASP A 479 13.56 7.52 5.84
N SER A 480 14.07 8.75 5.66
CA SER A 480 15.09 9.31 6.56
C SER A 480 14.47 9.61 7.92
N VAL A 481 13.36 10.34 7.95
CA VAL A 481 12.53 10.51 9.16
C VAL A 481 11.38 9.52 9.09
N ALA A 482 11.55 8.33 9.67
CA ALA A 482 10.48 7.33 9.70
C ALA A 482 9.53 7.55 10.87
N VAL A 483 8.31 7.00 10.81
CA VAL A 483 7.42 7.03 11.98
C VAL A 483 7.96 6.19 13.12
N GLN A 484 7.82 6.67 14.35
CA GLN A 484 8.12 5.88 15.55
C GLN A 484 7.06 4.79 15.78
N ARG A 485 5.82 5.03 15.35
CA ARG A 485 4.67 4.12 15.41
C ARG A 485 3.80 4.32 14.19
N TRP A 486 3.17 3.26 13.71
CA TRP A 486 2.33 3.30 12.51
C TRP A 486 1.13 4.23 12.63
N ARG A 487 0.62 4.51 13.83
CA ARG A 487 -0.45 5.49 14.02
C ARG A 487 -0.07 6.91 13.54
N ASP A 488 1.22 7.22 13.52
CA ASP A 488 1.75 8.53 13.16
C ASP A 488 1.91 8.70 11.62
N ILE A 489 1.36 7.78 10.80
CA ILE A 489 1.57 7.65 9.34
C ILE A 489 1.23 8.91 8.51
N TRP A 490 0.38 9.82 9.00
CA TRP A 490 0.11 11.08 8.31
C TRP A 490 1.37 11.94 8.15
N LEU A 491 2.37 11.77 9.01
CA LEU A 491 3.68 12.43 8.89
C LEU A 491 4.44 12.01 7.62
N ASN A 492 4.13 10.84 7.08
CA ASN A 492 4.67 10.39 5.80
C ASN A 492 3.77 10.90 4.67
N GLU A 493 2.51 10.42 4.67
CA GLU A 493 1.62 10.56 3.52
C GLU A 493 1.13 12.00 3.32
N GLY A 494 0.72 12.67 4.40
CA GLY A 494 0.26 14.06 4.33
C GLY A 494 1.36 15.03 3.90
N PHE A 495 2.60 14.77 4.29
CA PHE A 495 3.76 15.58 3.91
C PHE A 495 4.14 15.37 2.44
N ALA A 496 4.16 14.13 1.97
CA ALA A 496 4.41 13.81 0.58
C ALA A 496 3.33 14.42 -0.34
N THR A 497 2.05 14.31 0.03
CA THR A 497 0.93 14.92 -0.71
C THR A 497 0.95 16.45 -0.66
N TYR A 498 1.34 17.05 0.47
CA TYR A 498 1.54 18.52 0.53
C TYR A 498 2.60 19.01 -0.45
N LEU A 499 3.70 18.25 -0.60
CA LEU A 499 4.77 18.59 -1.54
C LEU A 499 4.36 18.41 -3.00
N GLU A 500 3.36 17.58 -3.32
CA GLU A 500 2.72 17.58 -4.64
C GLU A 500 2.06 18.93 -4.93
N ALA A 501 1.32 19.50 -3.97
CA ALA A 501 0.66 20.79 -4.12
C ALA A 501 1.67 21.95 -4.26
N GLU A 502 2.75 21.94 -3.47
CA GLU A 502 3.86 22.89 -3.61
C GLU A 502 4.53 22.78 -4.98
N TYR A 503 4.79 21.55 -5.45
CA TYR A 503 5.38 21.34 -6.76
C TYR A 503 4.48 21.87 -7.87
N ALA A 504 3.19 21.56 -7.81
CA ALA A 504 2.21 22.06 -8.78
C ALA A 504 2.21 23.59 -8.84
N ALA A 505 2.17 24.27 -7.69
CA ALA A 505 2.17 25.73 -7.59
C ALA A 505 3.39 26.39 -8.26
N GLU A 506 4.56 25.74 -8.22
CA GLU A 506 5.79 26.26 -8.82
C GLU A 506 6.00 25.84 -10.28
N HIS A 507 5.20 24.89 -10.79
CA HIS A 507 5.35 24.32 -12.12
C HIS A 507 4.13 24.54 -13.02
N GLY A 508 3.39 25.63 -12.79
CA GLY A 508 2.28 26.07 -13.64
C GLY A 508 0.93 25.38 -13.35
N GLY A 509 0.82 24.67 -12.23
CA GLY A 509 -0.43 24.17 -11.67
C GLY A 509 -1.12 25.19 -10.77
N GLU A 510 -2.11 24.72 -10.01
CA GLU A 510 -2.82 25.56 -9.05
C GLU A 510 -1.94 25.96 -7.85
N SER A 511 -2.24 27.10 -7.22
CA SER A 511 -1.54 27.51 -6.00
C SER A 511 -1.90 26.61 -4.81
N VAL A 512 -1.05 26.55 -3.79
CA VAL A 512 -1.35 25.81 -2.54
C VAL A 512 -2.65 26.27 -1.89
N GLN A 513 -2.99 27.57 -2.00
CA GLN A 513 -4.27 28.08 -1.52
C GLN A 513 -5.44 27.55 -2.35
N ALA A 514 -5.33 27.57 -3.69
CA ALA A 514 -6.38 27.04 -4.57
C ALA A 514 -6.60 25.53 -4.34
N TYR A 515 -5.52 24.77 -4.11
CA TYR A 515 -5.60 23.37 -3.68
C TYR A 515 -6.40 23.21 -2.37
N LEU A 516 -6.06 23.98 -1.32
CA LEU A 516 -6.76 23.93 -0.05
C LEU A 516 -8.25 24.27 -0.20
N ASP A 517 -8.56 25.34 -0.94
CA ASP A 517 -9.94 25.80 -1.19
C ASP A 517 -10.75 24.76 -1.96
N ARG A 518 -10.13 24.12 -2.96
CA ARG A 518 -10.74 23.07 -3.78
C ARG A 518 -11.03 21.83 -2.93
N MET A 519 -10.05 21.37 -2.16
CA MET A 519 -10.19 20.18 -1.32
C MET A 519 -11.19 20.40 -0.19
N TYR A 520 -11.19 21.57 0.44
CA TYR A 520 -12.16 21.92 1.46
C TYR A 520 -13.59 21.94 0.91
N ARG A 521 -13.85 22.65 -0.20
CA ARG A 521 -15.18 22.69 -0.83
C ARG A 521 -15.65 21.31 -1.30
N ARG A 522 -14.74 20.47 -1.80
CA ARG A 522 -15.06 19.11 -2.24
C ARG A 522 -15.58 18.22 -1.10
N THR A 523 -15.16 18.49 0.13
CA THR A 523 -15.34 17.55 1.26
C THR A 523 -16.26 18.09 2.35
N CYS A 524 -16.45 19.41 2.47
CA CYS A 524 -17.10 20.00 3.64
C CYS A 524 -18.64 19.86 3.66
N ASP A 525 -19.29 19.57 2.53
CA ASP A 525 -20.72 19.27 2.44
C ASP A 525 -21.10 17.86 2.95
N GLU A 526 -20.09 17.02 3.19
CA GLU A 526 -20.25 15.69 3.78
C GLU A 526 -19.55 15.62 5.16
N PRO A 527 -20.01 16.40 6.17
CA PRO A 527 -19.35 16.46 7.48
C PRO A 527 -19.40 15.12 8.23
N ALA A 528 -20.33 14.24 7.86
CA ALA A 528 -20.43 12.88 8.36
C ALA A 528 -19.75 11.85 7.43
N SER A 529 -18.83 12.25 6.56
CA SER A 529 -18.00 11.30 5.80
C SER A 529 -16.91 10.70 6.69
N ASP A 530 -16.40 9.55 6.29
CA ASP A 530 -15.20 8.97 6.90
C ASP A 530 -13.97 9.89 6.77
N PHE A 531 -13.97 10.79 5.79
CA PHE A 531 -12.89 11.75 5.58
C PHE A 531 -12.70 12.66 6.79
N TRP A 532 -13.80 13.20 7.34
CA TRP A 532 -13.76 14.08 8.50
C TRP A 532 -13.82 13.36 9.84
N ARG A 533 -14.50 12.21 9.92
CA ARG A 533 -14.62 11.47 11.19
C ARG A 533 -13.34 10.77 11.65
N LEU A 534 -12.41 10.49 10.73
CA LEU A 534 -11.18 9.78 11.04
C LEU A 534 -10.22 10.67 11.84
N ASP A 535 -9.75 10.20 12.99
CA ASP A 535 -8.55 10.73 13.63
C ASP A 535 -7.34 10.27 12.79
N ILE A 536 -6.76 11.18 12.01
CA ILE A 536 -5.61 10.85 11.14
C ILE A 536 -4.29 10.82 11.91
N ALA A 537 -4.26 11.23 13.19
CA ALA A 537 -3.14 10.99 14.10
C ALA A 537 -3.27 9.64 14.86
N ASP A 538 -4.40 8.94 14.72
CA ASP A 538 -4.61 7.56 15.16
C ASP A 538 -5.67 6.85 14.27
N PRO A 539 -5.37 6.60 12.97
CA PRO A 539 -6.38 6.11 12.03
C PRO A 539 -6.85 4.67 12.27
N GLY A 540 -6.18 3.92 13.15
CA GLY A 540 -6.26 2.48 13.26
C GLY A 540 -5.51 1.71 12.16
N PRO A 541 -5.15 0.43 12.40
CA PRO A 541 -4.32 -0.37 11.49
C PRO A 541 -4.94 -0.60 10.11
N LYS A 542 -6.27 -0.60 10.01
CA LYS A 542 -7.00 -0.84 8.75
C LYS A 542 -7.17 0.40 7.88
N ARG A 543 -6.86 1.59 8.41
CA ARG A 543 -7.07 2.87 7.74
C ARG A 543 -5.76 3.67 7.66
N LEU A 544 -4.61 3.01 7.83
CA LEU A 544 -3.28 3.59 7.67
C LEU A 544 -3.14 4.39 6.37
N PHE A 545 -3.73 3.87 5.29
CA PHE A 545 -3.69 4.46 3.97
C PHE A 545 -5.07 4.94 3.50
N ALA A 546 -5.93 5.37 4.43
CA ALA A 546 -7.19 5.98 4.06
C ALA A 546 -6.94 7.35 3.42
N GLU A 547 -7.77 7.73 2.43
CA GLU A 547 -7.64 8.99 1.68
C GLU A 547 -7.43 10.22 2.58
N ALA A 548 -8.13 10.31 3.71
CA ALA A 548 -7.96 11.41 4.66
C ALA A 548 -6.54 11.54 5.23
N VAL A 549 -5.81 10.43 5.43
CA VAL A 549 -4.43 10.50 5.92
C VAL A 549 -3.54 11.29 4.95
N TYR A 550 -3.78 11.15 3.65
CA TYR A 550 -3.11 11.88 2.58
C TYR A 550 -3.66 13.30 2.45
N ASP A 551 -4.92 13.40 2.03
CA ASP A 551 -5.54 14.64 1.59
C ASP A 551 -5.79 15.59 2.75
N ARG A 552 -6.36 15.11 3.87
CA ARG A 552 -6.56 15.96 5.06
C ARG A 552 -5.23 16.27 5.74
N GLY A 553 -4.25 15.37 5.68
CA GLY A 553 -2.88 15.65 6.13
C GLY A 553 -2.22 16.78 5.34
N ALA A 554 -2.33 16.77 4.01
CA ALA A 554 -1.83 17.83 3.14
C ALA A 554 -2.60 19.14 3.33
N MET A 555 -3.92 19.08 3.49
CA MET A 555 -4.73 20.25 3.85
C MET A 555 -4.31 20.85 5.18
N ALA A 556 -3.98 20.02 6.19
CA ALA A 556 -3.50 20.50 7.48
C ALA A 556 -2.18 21.28 7.34
N LEU A 557 -1.24 20.83 6.50
CA LEU A 557 -0.01 21.57 6.24
C LEU A 557 -0.26 22.86 5.45
N ALA A 558 -1.15 22.84 4.44
CA ALA A 558 -1.54 24.03 3.69
C ALA A 558 -2.26 25.06 4.57
N ALA A 559 -3.10 24.61 5.51
CA ALA A 559 -3.74 25.47 6.49
C ALA A 559 -2.72 26.01 7.51
N LEU A 560 -1.79 25.17 7.97
CA LEU A 560 -0.72 25.59 8.88
C LEU A 560 0.14 26.68 8.23
N ARG A 561 0.44 26.56 6.93
CA ARG A 561 1.11 27.58 6.12
C ARG A 561 0.44 28.95 6.24
N ASN A 562 -0.89 29.00 6.30
CA ASN A 562 -1.65 30.24 6.45
C ASN A 562 -1.61 30.79 7.88
N VAL A 563 -1.54 29.91 8.88
CA VAL A 563 -1.48 30.28 10.31
C VAL A 563 -0.11 30.82 10.71
N ILE A 564 0.97 30.16 10.29
CA ILE A 564 2.34 30.46 10.72
C ILE A 564 3.15 31.21 9.66
N GLY A 565 2.68 31.25 8.42
CA GLY A 565 3.38 31.85 7.28
C GLY A 565 4.22 30.83 6.48
N ALA A 566 4.30 31.04 5.17
CA ALA A 566 4.97 30.12 4.26
C ALA A 566 6.47 29.95 4.52
N GLN A 567 7.17 31.04 4.87
CA GLN A 567 8.59 30.99 5.21
C GLN A 567 8.81 30.17 6.50
N THR A 568 8.03 30.45 7.55
CA THR A 568 8.10 29.73 8.82
C THR A 568 7.75 28.25 8.67
N LEU A 569 6.80 27.90 7.80
CA LEU A 569 6.53 26.50 7.47
C LEU A 569 7.74 25.85 6.75
N GLY A 570 8.36 26.54 5.79
CA GLY A 570 9.59 26.05 5.15
C GLY A 570 10.72 25.80 6.15
N ASP A 571 10.95 26.75 7.06
CA ASP A 571 11.94 26.62 8.13
C ASP A 571 11.61 25.45 9.08
N LEU A 572 10.33 25.27 9.43
CA LEU A 572 9.85 24.13 10.22
C LEU A 572 10.13 22.80 9.53
N LEU A 573 9.78 22.66 8.24
CA LEU A 573 9.99 21.42 7.50
C LEU A 573 11.48 21.08 7.36
N SER A 574 12.32 22.08 7.05
CA SER A 574 13.76 21.88 6.94
C SER A 574 14.39 21.53 8.29
N ARG A 575 13.97 22.18 9.37
CA ARG A 575 14.42 21.89 10.73
C ARG A 575 13.97 20.51 11.20
N TRP A 576 12.73 20.11 10.90
CA TRP A 576 12.20 18.79 11.21
C TRP A 576 13.04 17.67 10.60
N VAL A 577 13.34 17.76 9.30
CA VAL A 577 14.14 16.73 8.63
C VAL A 577 15.59 16.71 9.13
N ALA A 578 16.14 17.84 9.55
CA ALA A 578 17.48 17.92 10.11
C ALA A 578 17.56 17.36 11.54
N GLU A 579 16.62 17.68 12.42
CA GLU A 579 16.61 17.22 13.82
C GLU A 579 16.32 15.72 13.95
N HIS A 580 15.57 15.15 13.00
CA HIS A 580 15.19 13.73 13.01
C HIS A 580 15.90 12.89 11.93
N HIS A 581 16.95 13.43 11.31
CA HIS A 581 17.67 12.76 10.22
C HIS A 581 18.07 11.32 10.59
N ASP A 582 17.72 10.40 9.70
CA ASP A 582 17.92 8.94 9.83
C ASP A 582 17.27 8.27 11.04
N GLY A 583 16.49 9.00 11.83
CA GLY A 583 15.81 8.50 13.01
C GLY A 583 14.33 8.23 12.81
N ASN A 584 13.61 8.35 13.93
CA ASN A 584 12.18 8.19 14.01
C ASN A 584 11.54 9.37 14.74
N ALA A 585 10.29 9.67 14.41
CA ALA A 585 9.59 10.78 15.03
C ALA A 585 8.10 10.50 15.26
N THR A 586 7.46 11.35 16.07
CA THR A 586 6.04 11.26 16.42
C THR A 586 5.27 12.52 16.05
N VAL A 587 3.94 12.41 15.98
CA VAL A 587 3.07 13.57 15.75
C VAL A 587 3.28 14.64 16.81
N GLU A 588 3.41 14.23 18.08
CA GLU A 588 3.60 15.15 19.20
C GLU A 588 4.93 15.93 19.09
N GLN A 589 6.00 15.31 18.58
CA GLN A 589 7.27 16.00 18.34
C GLN A 589 7.15 17.04 17.23
N PHE A 590 6.41 16.75 16.16
CA PHE A 590 6.19 17.71 15.07
C PHE A 590 5.39 18.93 15.55
N GLN A 591 4.33 18.68 16.34
CA GLN A 591 3.51 19.74 16.92
C GLN A 591 4.34 20.65 17.82
N ALA A 592 5.13 20.08 18.73
CA ALA A 592 6.01 20.85 19.60
C ALA A 592 7.05 21.67 18.81
N LEU A 593 7.64 21.10 17.74
CA LEU A 593 8.57 21.85 16.91
C LEU A 593 7.87 23.00 16.16
N ALA A 594 6.64 22.79 15.68
CA ALA A 594 5.85 23.82 15.02
C ALA A 594 5.57 25.01 15.94
N GLU A 595 5.25 24.76 17.21
CA GLU A 595 5.05 25.81 18.22
C GLU A 595 6.36 26.56 18.52
N ILE A 596 7.47 25.82 18.69
CA ILE A 596 8.80 26.41 18.91
C ILE A 596 9.22 27.32 17.75
N VAL A 597 9.03 26.88 16.51
CA VAL A 597 9.46 27.61 15.31
C VAL A 597 8.54 28.81 15.02
N SER A 598 7.25 28.68 15.27
CA SER A 598 6.27 29.73 14.97
C SER A 598 6.06 30.73 16.11
N GLY A 599 6.38 30.36 17.35
CA GLY A 599 6.06 31.13 18.56
C GLY A 599 4.55 31.24 18.84
N LYS A 600 3.74 30.33 18.29
CA LYS A 600 2.28 30.28 18.45
C LYS A 600 1.86 29.01 19.19
N GLU A 601 0.78 29.10 19.96
CA GLU A 601 0.07 27.94 20.52
C GLU A 601 -0.74 27.27 19.40
N LEU A 602 -0.46 26.01 19.10
CA LEU A 602 -1.02 25.28 17.96
C LEU A 602 -1.82 24.03 18.35
N ASP A 603 -1.91 23.71 19.64
CA ASP A 603 -2.72 22.59 20.16
C ASP A 603 -4.14 22.55 19.56
N ALA A 604 -4.87 23.66 19.58
CA ALA A 604 -6.23 23.75 19.05
C ALA A 604 -6.28 23.54 17.53
N PHE A 605 -5.28 24.05 16.81
CA PHE A 605 -5.15 23.88 15.36
C PHE A 605 -4.96 22.40 15.01
N PHE A 606 -3.96 21.75 15.62
CA PHE A 606 -3.66 20.35 15.34
C PHE A 606 -4.76 19.42 15.81
N HIS A 607 -5.40 19.69 16.95
CA HIS A 607 -6.57 18.94 17.38
C HIS A 607 -7.69 19.01 16.32
N THR A 608 -7.98 20.21 15.81
CA THR A 608 -9.02 20.41 14.78
C THR A 608 -8.69 19.68 13.49
N TRP A 609 -7.45 19.78 13.01
CA TRP A 609 -7.06 19.22 11.72
C TRP A 609 -6.75 17.73 11.74
N LEU A 610 -6.23 17.19 12.84
CA LEU A 610 -5.75 15.80 12.87
C LEU A 610 -6.70 14.86 13.63
N ARG A 611 -7.33 15.34 14.71
CA ARG A 611 -8.06 14.48 15.67
C ARG A 611 -9.56 14.67 15.66
N SER A 612 -10.02 15.90 15.40
CA SER A 612 -11.45 16.21 15.45
C SER A 612 -12.22 15.44 14.38
N GLY A 613 -13.38 14.90 14.74
CA GLY A 613 -14.29 14.21 13.84
C GLY A 613 -15.20 15.14 13.03
N THR A 614 -14.90 16.43 12.96
CA THR A 614 -15.73 17.46 12.35
C THR A 614 -14.94 18.29 11.34
N VAL A 615 -15.65 18.85 10.35
CA VAL A 615 -15.10 19.84 9.42
C VAL A 615 -14.54 21.04 10.21
N PRO A 616 -13.29 21.47 9.98
CA PRO A 616 -12.75 22.69 10.57
C PRO A 616 -13.60 23.91 10.21
N ALA A 617 -13.92 24.77 11.18
CA ALA A 617 -14.63 26.01 10.89
C ALA A 617 -13.78 26.93 10.00
N PRO A 618 -14.37 27.70 9.06
CA PRO A 618 -13.64 28.56 8.14
C PRO A 618 -13.16 29.86 8.84
N THR A 619 -12.17 29.72 9.73
CA THR A 619 -11.58 30.82 10.49
C THR A 619 -10.07 30.94 10.25
N LEU A 620 -9.51 32.11 10.57
CA LEU A 620 -8.06 32.37 10.43
C LEU A 620 -7.23 31.44 11.30
N GLU A 621 -7.72 31.08 12.49
CA GLU A 621 -7.07 30.16 13.42
C GLU A 621 -6.95 28.75 12.83
N ASN A 622 -7.91 28.33 12.00
CA ASN A 622 -7.86 27.06 11.28
C ASN A 622 -7.15 27.17 9.93
N GLY A 623 -6.56 28.32 9.59
CA GLY A 623 -5.91 28.55 8.30
C GLY A 623 -6.87 28.67 7.11
N LEU A 624 -8.15 28.91 7.37
CA LEU A 624 -9.23 28.97 6.38
C LEU A 624 -9.83 30.39 6.37
N ALA A 625 -9.42 31.23 5.43
CA ALA A 625 -9.89 32.61 5.33
C ALA A 625 -10.95 32.77 4.23
N GLY A 626 -12.20 33.06 4.59
CA GLY A 626 -13.24 33.44 3.62
C GLY A 626 -13.73 32.31 2.71
N ILE A 627 -13.52 31.05 3.11
CA ILE A 627 -13.98 29.85 2.38
C ILE A 627 -15.34 29.45 2.93
N SER A 628 -16.32 29.20 2.06
CA SER A 628 -17.61 28.63 2.43
C SER A 628 -17.78 27.24 1.82
N CYS A 629 -18.60 26.41 2.48
CA CYS A 629 -19.18 25.23 1.86
C CYS A 629 -20.22 25.62 0.80
N SER A 630 -20.55 24.68 -0.10
CA SER A 630 -21.39 24.93 -1.27
C SER A 630 -22.84 25.20 -0.92
#